data_AF-A0A0F4VBG7-F1
#
_entry.id   AF-A0A0F4VBG7-F1
#
_cell.length_a   1.000
_cell.length_b   1.000
_cell.length_c   1.000
_cell.angle_alpha   90.00
_cell.angle_beta   90.00
_cell.angle_gamma   90.00
#
_symmetry.space_group_name_H-M   'P 1'
#
loop_
_entity.id
_entity.type
_entity.pdbx_description
1 polymer ?
#
loop_
_entity_poly.entity_id
_entity_poly.type
_entity_poly.pdbx_seq_one_letter_code
_entity_poly.pdbx_strand_id
1 'polypeptide(L)'
;MPIRVDLLALEPNVPGQARLTVKKWQGGEEQLEFSIQRNQDGFYLQDHKAWSNNPFWFKVSRFNITASGEGLEAQVGPDVVDPLLEGSANSQFQIELREQSQGNADKGVVRPGVGLLPSTAGGQTRSTYGGAELTAPNAPAPNAPEPAPEIPELPELILSTVEPELELESVLTESAYTPPPAPVKKSNKGLIGLLIVVVLLLAAGAGFWFYKRTPEPAPVAAAPTTAPAGADAQACTLDSMNSLPELTFVQTCIKAAPDSAKLLEIINQAKAGKHCGVAQRLYANRAQAGDALIANAYAREYDPKYLKASECFPAADNATAAYWYETILTQDPNNAEAKQRFEELQK
;
A
#
# COMPACT_ATOMS: atom_id res chain seq x y z
N MET A 1 -22.64 -9.86 -23.75
CA MET A 1 -21.98 -9.28 -24.97
C MET A 1 -21.03 -8.18 -24.46
N PRO A 2 -19.93 -7.82 -25.13
CA PRO A 2 -19.07 -6.79 -24.55
C PRO A 2 -19.81 -5.45 -24.47
N ILE A 3 -19.93 -4.91 -23.26
CA ILE A 3 -20.45 -3.57 -23.03
C ILE A 3 -19.45 -2.53 -23.52
N ARG A 4 -19.95 -1.37 -23.94
CA ARG A 4 -19.10 -0.22 -24.26
C ARG A 4 -19.20 0.77 -23.11
N VAL A 5 -18.04 1.15 -22.56
CA VAL A 5 -17.97 2.06 -21.43
C VAL A 5 -17.08 3.24 -21.78
N ASP A 6 -17.62 4.44 -21.68
CA ASP A 6 -16.88 5.67 -21.94
C ASP A 6 -16.90 6.54 -20.67
N LEU A 7 -15.73 7.08 -20.29
CA LEU A 7 -15.59 8.01 -19.19
C LEU A 7 -15.49 9.43 -19.76
N LEU A 8 -16.55 10.23 -19.62
CA LEU A 8 -16.68 11.55 -20.25
C LEU A 8 -16.53 12.66 -19.22
N ALA A 9 -16.00 13.81 -19.64
CA ALA A 9 -16.04 15.01 -18.81
C ALA A 9 -17.49 15.45 -18.53
N LEU A 10 -17.69 16.15 -17.42
CA LEU A 10 -18.95 16.81 -17.11
C LEU A 10 -19.06 18.13 -17.90
N GLU A 11 -20.28 18.60 -18.10
CA GLU A 11 -20.56 19.94 -18.63
C GLU A 11 -21.35 20.74 -17.58
N PRO A 12 -20.78 21.79 -16.96
CA PRO A 12 -19.41 22.29 -17.10
C PRO A 12 -18.35 21.31 -16.56
N ASN A 13 -17.11 21.42 -17.05
CA ASN A 13 -16.02 20.52 -16.66
C ASN A 13 -15.62 20.73 -15.20
N VAL A 14 -15.67 19.66 -14.41
CA VAL A 14 -15.30 19.65 -12.99
C VAL A 14 -14.10 18.72 -12.80
N PRO A 15 -12.92 19.25 -12.40
CA PRO A 15 -11.73 18.43 -12.14
C PRO A 15 -11.98 17.32 -11.11
N GLY A 16 -11.44 16.14 -11.39
CA GLY A 16 -11.62 14.95 -10.56
C GLY A 16 -12.99 14.28 -10.67
N GLN A 17 -13.88 14.78 -11.54
CA GLN A 17 -15.20 14.20 -11.72
C GLN A 17 -15.46 13.87 -13.19
N ALA A 18 -16.22 12.81 -13.41
CA ALA A 18 -16.57 12.35 -14.74
C ALA A 18 -17.94 11.68 -14.75
N ARG A 19 -18.49 11.50 -15.95
CA ARG A 19 -19.67 10.71 -16.22
C ARG A 19 -19.25 9.40 -16.87
N LEU A 20 -19.49 8.30 -16.18
CA LEU A 20 -19.35 6.95 -16.70
C LEU A 20 -20.60 6.61 -17.50
N THR A 21 -20.46 6.34 -18.80
CA THR A 21 -21.57 5.94 -19.67
C THR A 21 -21.39 4.49 -20.08
N VAL A 22 -22.45 3.69 -20.01
CA VAL A 22 -22.47 2.27 -20.35
C VAL A 22 -23.53 2.03 -21.42
N LYS A 23 -23.12 1.45 -22.55
CA LYS A 23 -24.00 1.06 -23.66
C LYS A 23 -23.98 -0.44 -23.86
N LYS A 24 -25.07 -0.97 -24.42
CA LYS A 24 -25.30 -2.41 -24.70
C LYS A 24 -25.42 -3.29 -23.45
N TRP A 25 -25.71 -2.69 -22.30
CA TRP A 25 -26.05 -3.43 -21.09
C TRP A 25 -27.44 -4.06 -21.22
N GLN A 26 -27.61 -5.29 -20.75
CA GLN A 26 -28.88 -6.03 -20.82
C GLN A 26 -29.56 -6.23 -19.46
N GLY A 27 -28.90 -5.85 -18.36
CA GLY A 27 -29.46 -5.91 -17.01
C GLY A 27 -30.26 -4.68 -16.62
N GLY A 28 -30.66 -4.62 -15.36
CA GLY A 28 -31.33 -3.48 -14.74
C GLY A 28 -30.42 -2.27 -14.54
N GLU A 29 -31.00 -1.16 -14.08
CA GLU A 29 -30.29 0.11 -13.80
C GLU A 29 -29.95 0.31 -12.32
N GLU A 30 -30.49 -0.53 -11.43
CA GLU A 30 -30.36 -0.42 -9.98
C GLU A 30 -29.38 -1.45 -9.42
N GLN A 31 -28.81 -1.15 -8.26
CA GLN A 31 -27.93 -2.05 -7.51
C GLN A 31 -26.82 -2.64 -8.37
N LEU A 32 -26.23 -1.79 -9.21
CA LEU A 32 -25.12 -2.16 -10.07
C LEU A 32 -23.81 -1.97 -9.31
N GLU A 33 -22.83 -2.80 -9.64
CA GLU A 33 -21.47 -2.62 -9.20
C GLU A 33 -20.50 -2.88 -10.33
N PHE A 34 -19.40 -2.13 -10.32
CA PHE A 34 -18.37 -2.28 -11.32
C PHE A 34 -16.99 -2.41 -10.70
N SER A 35 -16.10 -3.13 -11.38
CA SER A 35 -14.69 -3.20 -11.06
C SER A 35 -13.88 -2.74 -12.26
N ILE A 36 -12.76 -2.06 -12.01
CA ILE A 36 -11.85 -1.59 -13.05
C ILE A 36 -10.50 -2.28 -12.85
N GLN A 37 -9.95 -2.82 -13.93
CA GLN A 37 -8.71 -3.57 -13.94
C GLN A 37 -7.72 -2.98 -14.96
N ARG A 38 -6.46 -2.86 -14.56
CA ARG A 38 -5.35 -2.52 -15.44
C ARG A 38 -5.02 -3.68 -16.37
N ASN A 39 -4.91 -3.38 -17.66
CA ASN A 39 -4.62 -4.40 -18.67
C ASN A 39 -3.16 -4.91 -18.61
N GLN A 40 -2.23 -4.12 -18.06
CA GLN A 40 -0.80 -4.43 -18.03
C GLN A 40 -0.41 -5.48 -16.99
N ASP A 41 -1.04 -5.45 -15.82
CA ASP A 41 -0.66 -6.27 -14.65
C ASP A 41 -1.86 -6.97 -14.00
N GLY A 42 -3.08 -6.71 -14.46
CA GLY A 42 -4.28 -7.33 -13.93
C GLY A 42 -4.69 -6.80 -12.56
N PHE A 43 -4.17 -5.65 -12.11
CA PHE A 43 -4.54 -5.11 -10.80
C PHE A 43 -5.86 -4.35 -10.89
N TYR A 44 -6.67 -4.45 -9.85
CA TYR A 44 -7.96 -3.80 -9.69
C TYR A 44 -7.85 -2.51 -8.91
N LEU A 45 -8.62 -1.51 -9.33
CA LEU A 45 -8.73 -0.22 -8.67
C LEU A 45 -9.52 -0.32 -7.35
N GLN A 46 -8.99 0.24 -6.27
CA GLN A 46 -9.53 0.21 -4.91
C GLN A 46 -10.12 1.56 -4.48
N ASP A 47 -10.74 1.62 -3.30
CA ASP A 47 -11.40 2.78 -2.67
C ASP A 47 -10.50 3.95 -2.23
N HIS A 48 -9.19 3.86 -2.44
CA HIS A 48 -8.24 4.90 -2.07
C HIS A 48 -7.25 5.23 -3.19
N LYS A 49 -7.72 5.20 -4.44
CA LYS A 49 -6.88 5.44 -5.63
C LYS A 49 -5.71 4.46 -5.77
N ALA A 50 -5.79 3.32 -5.08
CA ALA A 50 -4.75 2.30 -5.05
C ALA A 50 -5.08 1.16 -6.01
N TRP A 51 -4.06 0.42 -6.41
CA TRP A 51 -4.18 -0.78 -7.25
C TRP A 51 -3.79 -2.01 -6.44
N SER A 52 -4.61 -3.06 -6.50
CA SER A 52 -4.38 -4.33 -5.78
C SER A 52 -4.72 -5.54 -6.65
N ASN A 53 -4.24 -6.72 -6.29
CA ASN A 53 -4.56 -7.96 -7.00
C ASN A 53 -5.95 -8.54 -6.67
N ASN A 54 -6.70 -7.93 -5.74
CA ASN A 54 -8.04 -8.35 -5.37
C ASN A 54 -9.12 -7.51 -6.06
N PRO A 55 -10.17 -8.12 -6.65
CA PRO A 55 -11.29 -7.39 -7.21
C PRO A 55 -11.95 -6.51 -6.16
N PHE A 56 -12.13 -5.24 -6.51
CA PHE A 56 -12.87 -4.27 -5.72
C PHE A 56 -14.05 -3.76 -6.52
N TRP A 57 -15.21 -3.69 -5.86
CA TRP A 57 -16.49 -3.42 -6.49
C TRP A 57 -17.02 -2.08 -6.02
N PHE A 58 -17.01 -1.10 -6.94
CA PHE A 58 -17.64 0.19 -6.75
C PHE A 58 -19.15 0.00 -6.89
N LYS A 59 -19.87 0.22 -5.79
CA LYS A 59 -21.32 0.07 -5.73
C LYS A 59 -22.00 1.36 -6.15
N VAL A 60 -22.90 1.28 -7.10
CA VAL A 60 -23.73 2.39 -7.57
C VAL A 60 -25.19 2.02 -7.32
N SER A 61 -25.85 2.76 -6.45
CA SER A 61 -27.25 2.48 -6.09
C SER A 61 -28.17 2.49 -7.31
N ARG A 62 -27.95 3.43 -8.23
CA ARG A 62 -28.71 3.54 -9.48
C ARG A 62 -27.90 4.27 -10.55
N PHE A 63 -27.91 3.74 -11.77
CA PHE A 63 -27.51 4.46 -12.96
C PHE A 63 -28.73 5.19 -13.55
N ASN A 64 -28.53 6.41 -14.03
CA ASN A 64 -29.55 7.14 -14.78
C ASN A 64 -29.56 6.67 -16.24
N ILE A 65 -30.69 6.83 -16.92
CA ILE A 65 -30.76 6.60 -18.37
C ILE A 65 -30.16 7.83 -19.07
N THR A 66 -29.30 7.61 -20.07
CA THR A 66 -28.71 8.70 -20.86
C THR A 66 -29.80 9.51 -21.56
N ALA A 67 -29.55 10.79 -21.87
CA ALA A 67 -30.52 11.63 -22.57
C ALA A 67 -30.99 11.07 -23.93
N SER A 68 -30.17 10.21 -24.57
CA SER A 68 -30.52 9.50 -25.80
C SER A 68 -31.41 8.27 -25.60
N GLY A 69 -31.56 7.76 -24.37
CA GLY A 69 -32.26 6.51 -24.07
C GLY A 69 -31.50 5.23 -24.45
N GLU A 70 -30.26 5.35 -24.94
CA GLU A 70 -29.49 4.23 -25.50
C GLU A 70 -28.46 3.62 -24.53
N GLY A 71 -28.40 4.11 -23.30
CA GLY A 71 -27.43 3.62 -22.31
C GLY A 71 -27.74 4.10 -20.90
N LEU A 72 -26.87 3.66 -19.99
CA LEU A 72 -26.86 4.03 -18.59
C LEU A 72 -25.73 5.03 -18.33
N GLU A 73 -25.92 5.94 -17.38
CA GLU A 73 -24.90 6.87 -16.93
C GLU A 73 -24.86 7.01 -15.41
N ALA A 74 -23.65 7.13 -14.86
CA ALA A 74 -23.41 7.41 -13.45
C ALA A 74 -22.28 8.42 -13.31
N GLN A 75 -22.38 9.30 -12.32
CA GLN A 75 -21.28 10.20 -11.96
C GLN A 75 -20.27 9.45 -11.13
N VAL A 76 -18.99 9.57 -11.48
CA VAL A 76 -17.87 9.00 -10.74
C VAL A 76 -16.92 10.09 -10.29
N GLY A 77 -16.40 9.91 -9.08
CA GLY A 77 -15.55 10.87 -8.40
C GLY A 77 -14.06 10.63 -8.58
N PRO A 78 -13.23 11.34 -7.79
CA PRO A 78 -11.79 11.40 -7.99
C PRO A 78 -11.11 10.05 -7.70
N ASP A 79 -11.73 9.20 -6.90
CA ASP A 79 -11.23 7.85 -6.60
C ASP A 79 -11.21 6.93 -7.82
N VAL A 80 -12.03 7.24 -8.83
CA VAL A 80 -12.03 6.58 -10.14
C VAL A 80 -11.30 7.42 -11.18
N VAL A 81 -11.52 8.73 -11.21
CA VAL A 81 -10.99 9.58 -12.28
C VAL A 81 -9.48 9.72 -12.22
N ASP A 82 -8.91 10.04 -11.04
CA ASP A 82 -7.48 10.35 -10.93
C ASP A 82 -6.58 9.15 -11.31
N PRO A 83 -6.81 7.93 -10.80
CA PRO A 83 -5.98 6.76 -11.11
C PRO A 83 -6.02 6.36 -12.59
N LEU A 84 -7.14 6.65 -13.26
CA LEU A 84 -7.30 6.37 -14.68
C LEU A 84 -6.54 7.39 -15.55
N LEU A 85 -6.35 8.61 -15.05
CA LEU A 85 -5.58 9.68 -15.69
C LEU A 85 -4.09 9.66 -15.35
N GLU A 86 -3.68 9.01 -14.26
CA GLU A 86 -2.27 8.73 -13.94
C GLU A 86 -1.63 7.77 -14.96
N GLY A 87 -2.44 6.94 -15.62
CA GLY A 87 -2.00 6.15 -16.75
C GLY A 87 -1.56 7.03 -17.93
N SER A 88 -0.82 6.45 -18.88
CA SER A 88 -0.54 7.12 -20.16
C SER A 88 -1.83 7.63 -20.83
N ALA A 89 -1.75 8.70 -21.63
CA ALA A 89 -2.91 9.36 -22.26
C ALA A 89 -3.80 8.47 -23.15
N ASN A 90 -3.39 7.24 -23.46
CA ASN A 90 -4.16 6.25 -24.22
C ASN A 90 -4.40 4.94 -23.44
N SER A 91 -4.30 4.98 -22.11
CA SER A 91 -4.52 3.81 -21.27
C SER A 91 -5.96 3.33 -21.42
N GLN A 92 -6.09 2.04 -21.71
CA GLN A 92 -7.36 1.33 -21.74
C GLN A 92 -7.40 0.44 -20.51
N PHE A 93 -8.54 0.40 -19.83
CA PHE A 93 -8.74 -0.43 -18.66
C PHE A 93 -9.88 -1.40 -18.93
N GLN A 94 -9.81 -2.60 -18.39
CA GLN A 94 -10.94 -3.51 -18.42
C GLN A 94 -11.93 -3.10 -17.34
N ILE A 95 -13.21 -3.12 -17.66
CA ILE A 95 -14.28 -2.89 -16.70
C ILE A 95 -15.24 -4.08 -16.70
N GLU A 96 -15.63 -4.54 -15.53
CA GLU A 96 -16.69 -5.53 -15.36
C GLU A 96 -17.84 -4.86 -14.64
N LEU A 97 -19.04 -4.93 -15.23
CA LEU A 97 -20.28 -4.43 -14.64
C LEU A 97 -21.17 -5.62 -14.32
N ARG A 98 -21.74 -5.65 -13.12
CA ARG A 98 -22.67 -6.69 -12.69
C ARG A 98 -23.76 -6.17 -11.77
N GLU A 99 -24.85 -6.92 -11.68
CA GLU A 99 -25.89 -6.74 -10.67
C GLU A 99 -25.40 -7.31 -9.32
N GLN A 100 -25.76 -6.65 -8.21
CA GLN A 100 -25.39 -7.10 -6.86
C GLN A 100 -26.11 -8.40 -6.45
N SER A 101 -27.34 -8.61 -6.95
CA SER A 101 -28.03 -9.90 -6.89
C SER A 101 -27.52 -10.83 -7.99
N GLN A 102 -27.59 -12.16 -7.79
CA GLN A 102 -27.29 -13.13 -8.86
C GLN A 102 -28.04 -12.75 -10.13
N GLY A 103 -27.30 -12.29 -11.14
CA GLY A 103 -27.88 -11.54 -12.25
C GLY A 103 -26.89 -11.37 -13.40
N ASN A 104 -27.14 -10.37 -14.23
CA ASN A 104 -26.33 -10.10 -15.41
C ASN A 104 -24.92 -9.64 -15.02
N ALA A 105 -23.93 -10.09 -15.79
CA ALA A 105 -22.55 -9.61 -15.68
C ALA A 105 -21.94 -9.54 -17.08
N ASP A 106 -21.38 -8.39 -17.43
CA ASP A 106 -20.71 -8.18 -18.72
C ASP A 106 -19.40 -7.41 -18.52
N LYS A 107 -18.46 -7.69 -19.43
CA LYS A 107 -17.13 -7.09 -19.46
C LYS A 107 -17.01 -6.13 -20.64
N GLY A 108 -16.27 -5.05 -20.44
CA GLY A 108 -15.96 -4.07 -21.47
C GLY A 108 -14.59 -3.46 -21.28
N VAL A 109 -14.32 -2.44 -22.09
CA VAL A 109 -13.14 -1.60 -21.97
C VAL A 109 -13.62 -0.19 -21.66
N VAL A 110 -13.00 0.44 -20.66
CA VAL A 110 -13.20 1.86 -20.36
C VAL A 110 -11.97 2.64 -20.82
N ARG A 111 -12.24 3.76 -21.51
CA ARG A 111 -11.23 4.71 -21.94
C ARG A 111 -11.50 6.08 -21.30
N PRO A 112 -10.49 6.72 -20.68
CA PRO A 112 -10.60 8.12 -20.28
C PRO A 112 -10.85 9.02 -21.50
N GLY A 113 -11.93 9.78 -21.47
CA GLY A 113 -12.32 10.70 -22.53
C GLY A 113 -11.44 11.95 -22.61
N VAL A 114 -11.48 12.61 -23.77
CA VAL A 114 -10.74 13.86 -24.00
C VAL A 114 -11.32 14.96 -23.11
N GLY A 115 -10.44 15.75 -22.49
CA GLY A 115 -10.84 16.87 -21.65
C GLY A 115 -11.13 16.49 -20.20
N LEU A 116 -10.98 15.23 -19.80
CA LEU A 116 -10.97 14.87 -18.37
C LEU A 116 -9.79 15.54 -17.67
N LEU A 117 -10.08 16.14 -16.52
CA LEU A 117 -9.11 16.84 -15.70
C LEU A 117 -8.91 16.09 -14.38
N PRO A 118 -7.67 15.83 -13.93
CA PRO A 118 -7.43 15.27 -12.61
C PRO A 118 -7.83 16.29 -11.55
N SER A 119 -8.12 15.83 -10.33
CA SER A 119 -8.50 16.71 -9.21
C SER A 119 -7.50 17.86 -8.95
N THR A 120 -6.21 17.64 -9.24
CA THR A 120 -5.14 18.64 -9.10
C THR A 120 -5.26 19.82 -10.07
N ALA A 121 -6.01 19.69 -11.17
CA ALA A 121 -6.23 20.75 -12.13
C ALA A 121 -7.26 21.80 -11.65
N GLY A 122 -7.99 21.53 -10.57
CA GLY A 122 -8.99 22.43 -9.97
C GLY A 122 -8.43 23.64 -9.23
N GLY A 123 -7.12 23.91 -9.33
CA GLY A 123 -6.54 25.14 -8.79
C GLY A 123 -6.61 25.23 -7.27
N GLN A 124 -6.09 24.22 -6.57
CA GLN A 124 -5.49 24.54 -5.27
C GLN A 124 -4.11 25.09 -5.57
N THR A 125 -3.99 26.42 -5.57
CA THR A 125 -2.70 27.05 -5.33
C THR A 125 -2.23 26.54 -3.97
N ARG A 126 -1.43 25.47 -3.97
CA ARG A 126 -0.54 25.24 -2.84
C ARG A 126 0.22 26.54 -2.74
N SER A 127 0.08 27.25 -1.63
CA SER A 127 0.96 28.35 -1.29
C SER A 127 2.36 27.75 -1.14
N THR A 128 3.04 27.55 -2.26
CA THR A 128 4.49 27.46 -2.34
C THR A 128 5.00 28.89 -2.30
N TYR A 129 4.75 29.59 -1.18
CA TYR A 129 5.71 30.61 -0.74
C TYR A 129 6.97 29.86 -0.30
N GLY A 130 7.77 29.59 -1.31
CA GLY A 130 9.11 29.04 -1.28
C GLY A 130 9.79 29.42 -2.59
N GLY A 131 9.60 30.67 -3.03
CA GLY A 131 10.38 31.27 -4.10
C GLY A 131 11.61 31.93 -3.49
N ALA A 132 12.81 31.59 -3.97
CA ALA A 132 14.01 32.34 -3.66
C ALA A 132 14.01 33.61 -4.53
N GLU A 133 13.72 34.77 -3.94
CA GLU A 133 13.94 36.06 -4.58
C GLU A 133 15.44 36.36 -4.65
N LEU A 134 15.94 36.66 -5.85
CA LEU A 134 17.23 37.30 -6.04
C LEU A 134 17.09 38.77 -5.65
N THR A 135 17.79 39.18 -4.59
CA THR A 135 17.72 40.51 -3.99
C THR A 135 18.23 41.60 -4.96
N ALA A 136 17.39 42.59 -5.25
CA ALA A 136 17.80 43.93 -5.68
C ALA A 136 17.36 44.96 -4.61
N PRO A 137 18.11 46.05 -4.37
CA PRO A 137 17.96 46.86 -3.16
C PRO A 137 16.75 47.82 -3.18
N ASN A 138 16.15 47.97 -1.99
CA ASN A 138 15.05 48.83 -1.53
C ASN A 138 14.79 50.16 -2.25
N ALA A 139 13.49 50.47 -2.41
CA ALA A 139 12.91 51.79 -2.16
C ALA A 139 11.51 51.64 -1.50
N PRO A 140 11.07 52.53 -0.58
CA PRO A 140 9.98 52.24 0.36
C PRO A 140 8.60 52.89 0.08
N ALA A 141 7.59 52.22 0.65
CA ALA A 141 6.27 52.68 1.15
C ALA A 141 5.12 52.89 0.14
N PRO A 142 3.82 52.97 0.54
CA PRO A 142 3.19 52.78 1.88
C PRO A 142 1.89 51.92 1.94
N ASN A 143 1.69 51.27 3.09
CA ASN A 143 0.44 51.04 3.88
C ASN A 143 -0.93 50.70 3.25
N ALA A 144 -1.52 49.66 3.86
CA ALA A 144 -2.92 49.47 4.29
C ALA A 144 -3.85 48.60 3.39
N PRO A 145 -4.93 48.02 3.95
CA PRO A 145 -4.91 47.03 5.04
C PRO A 145 -5.75 45.76 4.72
N GLU A 146 -5.49 44.72 5.50
CA GLU A 146 -6.19 43.44 5.63
C GLU A 146 -7.70 43.56 5.87
N PRO A 147 -8.49 42.61 5.35
CA PRO A 147 -9.57 42.07 6.16
C PRO A 147 -9.63 40.52 6.11
N ALA A 148 -9.41 39.91 7.25
CA ALA A 148 -10.10 38.69 7.68
C ALA A 148 -11.30 39.11 8.56
N PRO A 149 -12.14 38.19 9.06
CA PRO A 149 -12.74 36.97 8.49
C PRO A 149 -14.28 36.96 8.68
N GLU A 150 -15.04 36.12 7.99
CA GLU A 150 -16.35 35.68 8.52
C GLU A 150 -16.61 34.20 8.21
N ILE A 151 -16.58 33.39 9.28
CA ILE A 151 -17.08 32.02 9.36
C ILE A 151 -18.56 32.12 9.77
N PRO A 152 -19.51 31.57 9.01
CA PRO A 152 -20.83 31.26 9.56
C PRO A 152 -20.81 29.89 10.25
N GLU A 153 -21.11 29.91 11.54
CA GLU A 153 -21.33 28.75 12.41
C GLU A 153 -22.69 28.07 12.19
N LEU A 154 -22.69 26.75 12.41
CA LEU A 154 -23.80 25.87 12.88
C LEU A 154 -24.97 25.54 11.91
N PRO A 155 -25.71 24.42 12.11
CA PRO A 155 -25.78 23.57 13.32
C PRO A 155 -25.54 22.05 13.16
N GLU A 156 -25.00 21.47 14.23
CA GLU A 156 -25.13 20.05 14.59
C GLU A 156 -26.61 19.68 14.74
N LEU A 157 -27.06 18.61 14.09
CA LEU A 157 -28.35 18.01 14.41
C LEU A 157 -28.33 16.48 14.23
N ILE A 158 -28.37 15.83 15.39
CA ILE A 158 -29.08 14.59 15.77
C ILE A 158 -28.71 13.26 15.08
N LEU A 159 -27.89 12.51 15.82
CA LEU A 159 -27.74 11.06 15.73
C LEU A 159 -29.03 10.39 16.25
N SER A 160 -29.92 9.98 15.35
CA SER A 160 -31.00 9.06 15.70
C SER A 160 -30.43 7.65 15.84
N THR A 161 -30.19 7.28 17.10
CA THR A 161 -30.25 5.91 17.59
C THR A 161 -31.58 5.29 17.17
N VAL A 162 -31.53 4.23 16.36
CA VAL A 162 -32.50 3.13 16.41
C VAL A 162 -31.75 1.84 16.15
N GLU A 163 -31.44 1.17 17.25
CA GLU A 163 -31.16 -0.25 17.35
C GLU A 163 -32.44 -1.04 17.04
N PRO A 164 -32.36 -2.11 16.24
CA PRO A 164 -33.23 -3.26 16.43
C PRO A 164 -32.40 -4.45 16.89
N GLU A 165 -32.60 -4.76 18.17
CA GLU A 165 -32.50 -6.08 18.78
C GLU A 165 -33.41 -7.09 18.06
N LEU A 166 -33.08 -8.39 18.21
CA LEU A 166 -33.80 -9.61 17.77
C LEU A 166 -33.50 -10.02 16.30
N GLU A 167 -33.22 -11.28 15.97
CA GLU A 167 -33.65 -12.51 16.63
C GLU A 167 -32.71 -13.67 16.26
N LEU A 168 -32.37 -14.45 17.28
CA LEU A 168 -31.55 -15.64 17.22
C LEU A 168 -32.42 -16.78 16.71
N GLU A 169 -32.22 -17.25 15.48
CA GLU A 169 -32.80 -18.51 15.03
C GLU A 169 -31.77 -19.45 14.40
N SER A 170 -31.58 -20.52 15.15
CA SER A 170 -30.85 -21.73 14.87
C SER A 170 -31.30 -22.40 13.58
N VAL A 171 -30.35 -22.81 12.74
CA VAL A 171 -30.39 -24.16 12.15
C VAL A 171 -28.96 -24.71 12.11
N LEU A 172 -28.68 -25.54 13.10
CA LEU A 172 -27.54 -26.43 13.19
C LEU A 172 -27.85 -27.63 12.29
N THR A 173 -27.23 -27.70 11.11
CA THR A 173 -27.22 -28.94 10.33
C THR A 173 -25.79 -29.46 10.24
N GLU A 174 -25.57 -30.42 11.13
CA GLU A 174 -24.51 -31.40 11.20
C GLU A 174 -24.10 -31.92 9.82
N SER A 175 -22.83 -31.74 9.46
CA SER A 175 -22.19 -32.50 8.38
C SER A 175 -21.04 -33.29 9.00
N ALA A 176 -21.20 -34.61 8.96
CA ALA A 176 -20.31 -35.60 9.54
C ALA A 176 -18.89 -35.50 8.94
N TYR A 177 -17.92 -35.17 9.79
CA TYR A 177 -16.50 -35.26 9.48
C TYR A 177 -15.97 -36.63 9.92
N THR A 178 -15.59 -37.47 8.95
CA THR A 178 -14.75 -38.65 9.20
C THR A 178 -13.27 -38.26 9.21
N PRO A 179 -12.50 -38.50 10.29
CA PRO A 179 -11.08 -38.20 10.33
C PRO A 179 -10.26 -39.30 9.62
N PRO A 180 -9.23 -38.95 8.82
CA PRO A 180 -8.20 -39.90 8.40
C PRO A 180 -7.15 -40.15 9.51
N PRO A 181 -6.49 -41.33 9.53
CA PRO A 181 -5.73 -41.83 10.68
C PRO A 181 -4.39 -41.12 10.91
N ALA A 182 -4.00 -41.07 12.19
CA ALA A 182 -2.77 -40.45 12.69
C ALA A 182 -1.49 -41.21 12.29
N PRO A 183 -0.36 -40.52 12.01
CA PRO A 183 0.93 -41.16 11.81
C PRO A 183 1.61 -41.52 13.16
N VAL A 184 2.13 -42.74 13.19
CA VAL A 184 2.82 -43.38 14.31
C VAL A 184 4.18 -42.76 14.62
N LYS A 185 4.39 -42.54 15.92
CA LYS A 185 5.63 -42.07 16.58
C LYS A 185 6.73 -43.13 16.48
N LYS A 186 7.94 -42.77 16.02
CA LYS A 186 9.15 -43.59 16.18
C LYS A 186 10.20 -42.82 16.97
N SER A 187 10.49 -43.31 18.17
CA SER A 187 11.53 -42.83 19.09
C SER A 187 12.88 -43.43 18.70
N ASN A 188 13.93 -42.63 18.65
CA ASN A 188 15.31 -43.11 18.74
C ASN A 188 16.08 -42.29 19.79
N LYS A 189 16.23 -42.90 20.97
CA LYS A 189 17.19 -42.50 22.00
C LYS A 189 18.57 -42.99 21.56
N GLY A 190 19.54 -42.09 21.45
CA GLY A 190 20.94 -42.49 21.28
C GLY A 190 21.81 -41.52 20.51
N LEU A 191 21.80 -40.20 20.82
CA LEU A 191 22.86 -39.29 20.35
C LEU A 191 23.02 -38.00 21.18
N ILE A 192 22.77 -38.05 22.49
CA ILE A 192 22.76 -36.83 23.35
C ILE A 192 24.08 -36.67 24.15
N GLY A 193 24.95 -37.69 24.20
CA GLY A 193 26.20 -37.61 24.97
C GLY A 193 27.33 -36.80 24.33
N LEU A 194 27.43 -36.76 23.00
CA LEU A 194 28.56 -36.15 22.30
C LEU A 194 28.40 -34.63 22.08
N LEU A 195 27.16 -34.13 22.09
CA LEU A 195 26.83 -32.73 21.79
C LEU A 195 27.14 -31.78 22.96
N ILE A 196 27.06 -32.28 24.21
CA ILE A 196 27.26 -31.46 25.42
C ILE A 196 28.75 -31.06 25.60
N VAL A 197 29.69 -31.92 25.20
CA VAL A 197 31.13 -31.65 25.32
C VAL A 197 31.60 -30.63 24.27
N VAL A 198 31.03 -30.65 23.07
CA VAL A 198 31.36 -29.69 22.00
C VAL A 198 30.78 -28.30 22.30
N VAL A 199 29.59 -28.22 22.89
CA VAL A 199 28.97 -26.95 23.30
C VAL A 199 29.76 -26.27 24.44
N LEU A 200 30.32 -27.04 25.37
CA LEU A 200 31.16 -26.49 26.45
C LEU A 200 32.50 -25.93 25.95
N LEU A 201 33.10 -26.51 24.90
CA LEU A 201 34.33 -25.99 24.30
C LEU A 201 34.10 -24.72 23.46
N LEU A 202 32.93 -24.57 22.84
CA LEU A 202 32.59 -23.36 22.07
C LEU A 202 32.23 -22.16 22.97
N ALA A 203 31.66 -22.39 24.15
CA ALA A 203 31.36 -21.32 25.11
C ALA A 203 32.62 -20.65 25.69
N ALA A 204 33.71 -21.41 25.89
CA ALA A 204 34.98 -20.87 26.37
C ALA A 204 35.73 -20.01 25.32
N GLY A 205 35.56 -20.32 24.02
CA GLY A 205 36.18 -19.57 22.93
C GLY A 205 35.52 -18.20 22.66
N ALA A 206 34.21 -18.09 22.84
CA ALA A 206 33.45 -16.86 22.56
C ALA A 206 33.67 -15.77 23.63
N GLY A 207 33.87 -16.15 24.90
CA GLY A 207 34.08 -15.20 26.01
C GLY A 207 35.39 -14.41 25.91
N PHE A 208 36.46 -15.03 25.40
CA PHE A 208 37.78 -14.38 25.27
C PHE A 208 37.81 -13.33 24.14
N TRP A 209 37.02 -13.53 23.08
CA TRP A 209 36.99 -12.61 21.93
C TRP A 209 36.19 -11.33 22.24
N PHE A 210 35.10 -11.44 23.00
CA PHE A 210 34.29 -10.28 23.39
C PHE A 210 34.98 -9.40 24.44
N TYR A 211 35.78 -9.99 25.34
CA TYR A 211 36.53 -9.25 26.35
C TYR A 211 37.66 -8.38 25.76
N LYS A 212 38.13 -8.66 24.54
CA LYS A 212 39.17 -7.86 23.86
C LYS A 212 38.62 -6.68 23.02
N ARG A 213 37.32 -6.40 23.07
CA ARG A 213 36.67 -5.29 22.33
C ARG A 213 35.99 -4.24 23.23
N THR A 214 36.59 -3.91 24.37
CA THR A 214 36.21 -2.69 25.10
C THR A 214 37.15 -1.55 24.71
N PRO A 215 36.72 -0.58 23.88
CA PRO A 215 37.41 0.69 23.74
C PRO A 215 37.07 1.60 24.94
N GLU A 216 38.09 2.30 25.42
CA GLU A 216 38.04 3.29 26.50
C GLU A 216 37.31 4.57 26.03
N PRO A 217 36.52 5.27 26.88
CA PRO A 217 35.79 6.47 26.48
C PRO A 217 36.68 7.70 26.54
N ALA A 218 36.90 8.34 25.39
CA ALA A 218 37.50 9.68 25.28
C ALA A 218 36.40 10.77 25.19
N PRO A 219 36.69 12.01 25.60
CA PRO A 219 35.73 12.90 26.24
C PRO A 219 34.84 13.70 25.27
N VAL A 220 33.70 14.10 25.82
CA VAL A 220 32.63 14.89 25.20
C VAL A 220 33.10 16.31 24.90
N ALA A 221 32.92 16.75 23.65
CA ALA A 221 32.92 18.15 23.26
C ALA A 221 31.51 18.53 22.78
N ALA A 222 30.92 19.55 23.42
CA ALA A 222 29.64 20.18 23.05
C ALA A 222 29.83 21.03 21.77
N ALA A 223 29.00 20.91 20.74
CA ALA A 223 27.76 21.67 20.41
C ALA A 223 27.75 21.81 18.85
N PRO A 224 26.65 22.11 18.12
CA PRO A 224 25.41 22.73 18.57
C PRO A 224 24.14 21.92 18.28
N THR A 225 23.10 22.34 18.98
CA THR A 225 21.72 21.89 18.99
C THR A 225 21.08 21.94 17.61
N THR A 226 20.85 20.77 17.00
CA THR A 226 19.83 20.58 15.97
C THR A 226 18.47 20.40 16.64
N ALA A 227 17.47 21.05 16.06
CA ALA A 227 16.07 21.04 16.48
C ALA A 227 15.52 19.60 16.67
N PRO A 228 14.52 19.40 17.55
CA PRO A 228 14.06 18.06 17.91
C PRO A 228 13.30 17.39 16.74
N ALA A 229 13.97 16.50 16.02
CA ALA A 229 13.34 15.38 15.32
C ALA A 229 13.19 14.25 16.34
N GLY A 230 12.04 14.15 17.03
CA GLY A 230 11.97 13.17 18.12
C GLY A 230 10.64 12.85 18.76
N ALA A 231 9.51 13.43 18.32
CA ALA A 231 8.20 13.04 18.85
C ALA A 231 7.60 11.86 18.07
N ASP A 232 7.74 11.83 16.74
CA ASP A 232 7.03 10.84 15.91
C ASP A 232 7.79 9.52 15.68
N ALA A 233 9.11 9.50 15.87
CA ALA A 233 9.93 8.29 15.75
C ALA A 233 9.65 7.24 16.84
N GLN A 234 9.00 7.64 17.94
CA GLN A 234 8.56 6.71 19.00
C GLN A 234 7.48 5.73 18.53
N ALA A 235 6.79 6.03 17.43
CA ALA A 235 5.78 5.15 16.86
C ALA A 235 6.36 3.89 16.18
N CYS A 236 7.56 3.98 15.59
CA CYS A 236 8.25 2.86 14.95
C CYS A 236 9.20 2.11 15.91
N THR A 237 8.76 1.81 17.13
CA THR A 237 9.60 1.14 18.13
C THR A 237 9.17 -0.32 18.34
N LEU A 238 10.08 -1.13 18.88
CA LEU A 238 9.80 -2.52 19.24
C LEU A 238 8.64 -2.63 20.26
N ASP A 239 8.55 -1.68 21.20
CA ASP A 239 7.48 -1.64 22.18
C ASP A 239 6.10 -1.42 21.52
N SER A 240 6.04 -0.44 20.60
CA SER A 240 4.83 -0.18 19.80
C SER A 240 4.44 -1.38 18.93
N MET A 241 5.42 -2.09 18.38
CA MET A 241 5.19 -3.28 17.55
C MET A 241 4.56 -4.44 18.35
N ASN A 242 4.91 -4.58 19.62
CA ASN A 242 4.37 -5.65 20.48
C ASN A 242 3.04 -5.30 21.14
N SER A 243 2.69 -4.01 21.21
CA SER A 243 1.50 -3.52 21.92
C SER A 243 0.36 -3.08 21.00
N LEU A 244 0.66 -2.67 19.76
CA LEU A 244 -0.33 -2.21 18.80
C LEU A 244 -0.76 -3.32 17.83
N PRO A 245 -1.99 -3.26 17.29
CA PRO A 245 -2.38 -4.07 16.15
C PRO A 245 -1.44 -3.82 14.95
N GLU A 246 -1.13 -4.89 14.19
CA GLU A 246 -0.16 -4.85 13.07
C GLU A 246 -0.40 -3.68 12.11
N LEU A 247 -1.63 -3.50 11.62
CA LEU A 247 -1.93 -2.45 10.65
C LEU A 247 -1.77 -1.05 11.25
N THR A 248 -2.16 -0.85 12.51
CA THR A 248 -1.99 0.42 13.22
C THR A 248 -0.52 0.75 13.40
N PHE A 249 0.30 -0.25 13.75
CA PHE A 249 1.75 -0.08 13.83
C PHE A 249 2.35 0.30 12.47
N VAL A 250 2.06 -0.45 11.42
CA VAL A 250 2.58 -0.21 10.07
C VAL A 250 2.21 1.19 9.57
N GLN A 251 0.95 1.59 9.71
CA GLN A 251 0.48 2.92 9.28
C GLN A 251 1.17 4.04 10.03
N THR A 252 1.26 3.93 11.36
CA THR A 252 1.94 4.96 12.16
C THR A 252 3.42 5.01 11.83
N CYS A 253 4.04 3.86 11.57
CA CYS A 253 5.46 3.81 11.22
C CYS A 253 5.76 4.39 9.83
N ILE A 254 4.90 4.14 8.84
CA ILE A 254 4.99 4.77 7.51
C ILE A 254 4.84 6.30 7.64
N LYS A 255 3.90 6.78 8.46
CA LYS A 255 3.70 8.21 8.70
C LYS A 255 4.89 8.89 9.38
N ALA A 256 5.53 8.20 10.34
CA ALA A 256 6.76 8.68 10.98
C ALA A 256 7.95 8.77 10.02
N ALA A 257 7.84 8.09 8.86
CA ALA A 257 8.75 8.15 7.74
C ALA A 257 10.25 8.01 8.13
N PRO A 258 10.65 6.97 8.88
CA PRO A 258 12.05 6.76 9.23
C PRO A 258 12.92 6.60 7.97
N ASP A 259 14.18 6.99 8.07
CA ASP A 259 15.16 6.76 7.00
C ASP A 259 15.36 5.25 6.75
N SER A 260 15.95 4.92 5.59
CA SER A 260 16.10 3.55 5.12
C SER A 260 16.90 2.67 6.09
N ALA A 261 17.96 3.21 6.72
CA ALA A 261 18.78 2.44 7.65
C ALA A 261 18.00 2.14 8.92
N LYS A 262 17.29 3.14 9.47
CA LYS A 262 16.46 2.94 10.66
C LYS A 262 15.31 1.98 10.37
N LEU A 263 14.68 2.09 9.21
CA LEU A 263 13.61 1.20 8.81
C LEU A 263 14.08 -0.26 8.67
N LEU A 264 15.26 -0.51 8.09
CA LEU A 264 15.82 -1.87 8.07
C LEU A 264 16.02 -2.44 9.47
N GLU A 265 16.46 -1.62 10.43
CA GLU A 265 16.59 -2.06 11.82
C GLU A 265 15.23 -2.50 12.39
N ILE A 266 14.19 -1.70 12.17
CA ILE A 266 12.81 -1.98 12.60
C ILE A 266 12.29 -3.26 11.93
N ILE A 267 12.54 -3.43 10.64
CA ILE A 267 12.15 -4.65 9.90
C ILE A 267 12.89 -5.87 10.44
N ASN A 268 14.18 -5.76 10.75
CA ASN A 268 14.95 -6.85 11.36
C ASN A 268 14.42 -7.20 12.76
N GLN A 269 14.03 -6.21 13.54
CA GLN A 269 13.36 -6.41 14.83
C GLN A 269 12.01 -7.11 14.66
N ALA A 270 11.20 -6.71 13.67
CA ALA A 270 9.94 -7.37 13.33
C ALA A 270 10.15 -8.84 12.96
N LYS A 271 11.14 -9.14 12.12
CA LYS A 271 11.51 -10.52 11.76
C LYS A 271 11.93 -11.33 12.99
N ALA A 272 12.76 -10.76 13.86
CA ALA A 272 13.20 -11.42 15.09
C ALA A 272 12.04 -11.68 16.07
N GLY A 273 11.07 -10.75 16.13
CA GLY A 273 9.83 -10.87 16.91
C GLY A 273 8.74 -11.72 16.25
N LYS A 274 9.00 -12.31 15.07
CA LYS A 274 8.01 -13.08 14.26
C LYS A 274 6.80 -12.26 13.79
N HIS A 275 6.94 -10.94 13.71
CA HIS A 275 5.95 -10.03 13.14
C HIS A 275 6.11 -9.97 11.62
N CYS A 276 5.82 -11.09 10.94
CA CYS A 276 6.14 -11.24 9.52
C CYS A 276 5.30 -10.34 8.61
N GLY A 277 4.02 -10.11 8.94
CA GLY A 277 3.17 -9.17 8.20
C GLY A 277 3.69 -7.74 8.29
N VAL A 278 4.13 -7.30 9.48
CA VAL A 278 4.81 -6.01 9.67
C VAL A 278 6.05 -5.91 8.78
N ALA A 279 6.96 -6.89 8.84
CA ALA A 279 8.21 -6.87 8.07
C ALA A 279 7.95 -6.78 6.56
N GLN A 280 7.07 -7.62 6.03
CA GLN A 280 6.73 -7.66 4.59
C GLN A 280 6.06 -6.36 4.13
N ARG A 281 5.12 -5.81 4.90
CA ARG A 281 4.43 -4.57 4.54
C ARG A 281 5.36 -3.36 4.55
N LEU A 282 6.25 -3.26 5.54
CA LEU A 282 7.24 -2.18 5.61
C LEU A 282 8.25 -2.27 4.47
N TYR A 283 8.75 -3.47 4.16
CA TYR A 283 9.60 -3.71 3.00
C TYR A 283 8.90 -3.28 1.70
N ALA A 284 7.72 -3.84 1.42
CA ALA A 284 7.01 -3.61 0.17
C ALA A 284 6.66 -2.13 -0.03
N ASN A 285 6.15 -1.45 1.00
CA ASN A 285 5.77 -0.05 0.91
C ASN A 285 6.94 0.84 0.48
N ARG A 286 8.11 0.64 1.06
CA ARG A 286 9.28 1.50 0.82
C ARG A 286 10.04 1.12 -0.45
N ALA A 287 10.10 -0.16 -0.77
CA ALA A 287 10.60 -0.62 -2.06
C ALA A 287 9.79 -0.04 -3.23
N GLN A 288 8.45 -0.06 -3.13
CA GLN A 288 7.58 0.53 -4.14
C GLN A 288 7.70 2.07 -4.22
N ALA A 289 8.04 2.72 -3.11
CA ALA A 289 8.21 4.18 -3.05
C ALA A 289 9.54 4.70 -3.62
N GLY A 290 10.41 3.85 -4.18
CA GLY A 290 11.69 4.29 -4.74
C GLY A 290 12.91 4.05 -3.87
N ASP A 291 12.76 3.43 -2.69
CA ASP A 291 13.87 3.21 -1.78
C ASP A 291 14.70 2.00 -2.24
N ALA A 292 15.73 2.26 -3.04
CA ALA A 292 16.60 1.22 -3.60
C ALA A 292 17.30 0.38 -2.52
N LEU A 293 17.59 0.95 -1.35
CA LEU A 293 18.24 0.22 -0.25
C LEU A 293 17.27 -0.82 0.33
N ILE A 294 16.04 -0.41 0.62
CA ILE A 294 14.99 -1.30 1.11
C ILE A 294 14.58 -2.33 0.05
N ALA A 295 14.42 -1.90 -1.20
CA ALA A 295 14.06 -2.77 -2.30
C ALA A 295 15.10 -3.88 -2.52
N ASN A 296 16.39 -3.56 -2.52
CA ASN A 296 17.45 -4.55 -2.64
C ASN A 296 17.46 -5.52 -1.45
N ALA A 297 17.28 -5.00 -0.23
CA ALA A 297 17.18 -5.84 0.95
C ALA A 297 15.98 -6.80 0.85
N TYR A 298 14.84 -6.33 0.34
CA TYR A 298 13.64 -7.16 0.20
C TYR A 298 13.77 -8.23 -0.87
N ALA A 299 14.32 -7.89 -2.04
CA ALA A 299 14.60 -8.86 -3.11
C ALA A 299 15.49 -10.01 -2.60
N ARG A 300 16.50 -9.67 -1.77
CA ARG A 300 17.41 -10.64 -1.15
C ARG A 300 16.75 -11.56 -0.13
N GLU A 301 15.59 -11.22 0.43
CA GLU A 301 14.81 -12.11 1.29
C GLU A 301 14.21 -13.31 0.53
N TYR A 302 14.13 -13.23 -0.79
CA TYR A 302 13.60 -14.31 -1.64
C TYR A 302 14.66 -14.91 -2.56
N ASP A 303 15.76 -14.18 -2.79
CA ASP A 303 16.80 -14.59 -3.70
C ASP A 303 17.60 -15.80 -3.16
N PRO A 304 17.67 -16.95 -3.86
CA PRO A 304 18.42 -18.14 -3.41
C PRO A 304 19.92 -17.89 -3.15
N LYS A 305 20.52 -16.88 -3.77
CA LYS A 305 21.93 -16.50 -3.56
C LYS A 305 22.14 -15.79 -2.22
N TYR A 306 21.13 -15.06 -1.73
CA TYR A 306 21.25 -14.20 -0.56
C TYR A 306 20.35 -14.60 0.60
N LEU A 307 19.38 -15.49 0.35
CA LEU A 307 18.39 -15.91 1.32
C LEU A 307 19.06 -16.37 2.60
N LYS A 308 18.68 -15.70 3.69
CA LYS A 308 18.93 -16.17 5.05
C LYS A 308 17.58 -16.60 5.60
N ALA A 309 17.31 -17.90 5.49
CA ALA A 309 16.03 -18.47 5.90
C ALA A 309 15.67 -18.01 7.32
N SER A 310 14.44 -17.52 7.46
CA SER A 310 13.86 -17.07 8.71
C SER A 310 12.40 -17.49 8.76
N GLU A 311 11.75 -17.38 9.92
CA GLU A 311 10.31 -17.68 10.04
C GLU A 311 9.46 -16.86 9.06
N CYS A 312 9.86 -15.61 8.77
CA CYS A 312 9.14 -14.73 7.86
C CYS A 312 9.47 -14.94 6.38
N PHE A 313 10.64 -15.52 6.10
CA PHE A 313 11.13 -15.81 4.74
C PHE A 313 11.80 -17.19 4.76
N PRO A 314 11.04 -18.28 4.76
CA PRO A 314 11.57 -19.62 5.05
C PRO A 314 12.25 -20.27 3.83
N ALA A 315 11.87 -19.86 2.62
CA ALA A 315 12.34 -20.46 1.38
C ALA A 315 12.60 -19.39 0.32
N ALA A 316 13.45 -19.74 -0.63
CA ALA A 316 13.73 -18.90 -1.78
C ALA A 316 12.53 -18.91 -2.71
N ASP A 317 12.32 -17.79 -3.40
CA ASP A 317 11.34 -17.64 -4.46
C ASP A 317 11.96 -16.80 -5.57
N ASN A 318 12.39 -17.46 -6.64
CA ASN A 318 13.04 -16.81 -7.77
C ASN A 318 12.12 -15.79 -8.44
N ALA A 319 10.83 -16.08 -8.56
CA ALA A 319 9.88 -15.19 -9.22
C ALA A 319 9.65 -13.93 -8.39
N THR A 320 9.50 -14.08 -7.07
CA THR A 320 9.34 -12.94 -6.16
C THR A 320 10.62 -12.10 -6.09
N ALA A 321 11.80 -12.73 -6.03
CA ALA A 321 13.07 -12.01 -6.08
C ALA A 321 13.24 -11.24 -7.40
N ALA A 322 12.96 -11.88 -8.54
CA ALA A 322 13.03 -11.25 -9.85
C ALA A 322 12.08 -10.04 -9.97
N TYR A 323 10.85 -10.16 -9.47
CA TYR A 323 9.89 -9.05 -9.45
C TYR A 323 10.43 -7.82 -8.70
N TRP A 324 11.07 -8.02 -7.54
CA TRP A 324 11.63 -6.90 -6.78
C TRP A 324 12.89 -6.31 -7.45
N TYR A 325 13.73 -7.12 -8.10
CA TYR A 325 14.82 -6.60 -8.91
C TYR A 325 14.34 -5.83 -10.14
N GLU A 326 13.29 -6.28 -10.81
CA GLU A 326 12.65 -5.53 -11.90
C GLU A 326 12.06 -4.20 -11.43
N THR A 327 11.44 -4.20 -10.24
CA THR A 327 10.94 -2.99 -9.59
C THR A 327 12.07 -1.99 -9.35
N ILE A 328 13.23 -2.45 -8.88
CA ILE A 328 14.43 -1.62 -8.73
C ILE A 328 14.88 -1.07 -10.08
N LEU A 329 14.93 -1.89 -11.13
CA LEU A 329 15.37 -1.46 -12.46
C LEU A 329 14.42 -0.48 -13.14
N THR A 330 13.13 -0.52 -12.79
CA THR A 330 12.15 0.48 -13.25
C THR A 330 12.45 1.87 -12.66
N GLN A 331 12.98 1.92 -11.44
CA GLN A 331 13.31 3.15 -10.72
C GLN A 331 14.76 3.62 -10.99
N ASP A 332 15.70 2.67 -11.03
CA ASP A 332 17.13 2.86 -11.30
C ASP A 332 17.61 1.83 -12.35
N PRO A 333 17.51 2.17 -13.65
CA PRO A 333 17.91 1.28 -14.75
C PRO A 333 19.40 0.93 -14.76
N ASN A 334 20.23 1.67 -14.03
CA ASN A 334 21.68 1.48 -13.99
C ASN A 334 22.12 0.63 -12.78
N ASN A 335 21.19 0.11 -11.98
CA ASN A 335 21.51 -0.73 -10.84
C ASN A 335 22.13 -2.07 -11.30
N ALA A 336 23.46 -2.15 -11.22
CA ALA A 336 24.22 -3.30 -11.73
C ALA A 336 23.88 -4.61 -11.00
N GLU A 337 23.64 -4.56 -9.69
CA GLU A 337 23.27 -5.75 -8.92
C GLU A 337 21.89 -6.25 -9.30
N ALA A 338 20.89 -5.36 -9.33
CA ALA A 338 19.52 -5.74 -9.68
C ALA A 338 19.46 -6.31 -11.10
N LYS A 339 20.18 -5.70 -12.07
CA LYS A 339 20.26 -6.21 -13.44
C LYS A 339 20.84 -7.62 -13.49
N GLN A 340 21.99 -7.83 -12.86
CA GLN A 340 22.62 -9.14 -12.84
C GLN A 340 21.70 -10.20 -12.20
N ARG A 341 21.12 -9.89 -11.04
CA ARG A 341 20.29 -10.85 -10.32
C ARG A 341 19.00 -11.16 -11.06
N PHE A 342 18.36 -10.16 -11.66
CA PHE A 342 17.19 -10.37 -12.51
C PHE A 342 17.48 -11.33 -13.67
N GLU A 343 18.57 -11.12 -14.41
CA GLU A 343 18.98 -11.98 -15.53
C GLU A 343 19.34 -13.42 -15.08
N GLU A 344 19.91 -13.58 -13.88
CA GLU A 344 20.27 -14.89 -13.32
C GLU A 344 19.05 -15.65 -12.80
N LEU A 345 18.00 -14.96 -12.32
CA LEU A 345 16.79 -15.57 -11.77
C LEU A 345 15.74 -15.94 -12.82
N GLN A 346 15.83 -15.40 -14.03
CA GLN A 346 14.93 -15.76 -15.15
C GLN A 346 15.32 -17.04 -15.92
N LYS A 347 16.43 -17.68 -15.54
CA LYS A 347 16.95 -18.89 -16.21
C LYS A 347 16.48 -20.16 -15.54
#